data_AF-A0A7C4F4D7-F1
#
_entry.id   AF-A0A7C4F4D7-F1
#
_cell.length_a   1.000
_cell.length_b   1.000
_cell.length_c   1.000
_cell.angle_alpha   90.00
_cell.angle_beta   90.00
_cell.angle_gamma   90.00
#
_symmetry.space_group_name_H-M   'P 1'
#
loop_
_entity.id
_entity.type
_entity.pdbx_description
1 polymer ?
#
loop_
_entity_poly.entity_id
_entity_poly.type
_entity_poly.pdbx_seq_one_letter_code
_entity_poly.pdbx_strand_id
1 'polypeptide(L)'
;MISPNIFKARVRELEDKVQKLRGTADEIKLSISGLLKPLSDEFVKAIDSITSKFREAIDSMAKKHEELVVKYGEFSNRLGELKAEAGNLEEELLLARNIQALVRYPTEAKDLPLDYDLLMLKAIIHHCTAKGVNPKVKAGDLISDKYGFSILSSMEVELIDILKWAERVLTSSLGK
;
A
#
# COMPACT_ATOMS: atom_id res chain seq x y z
N MET A 1 94.12 7.20 56.00
CA MET A 1 93.81 5.78 55.70
C MET A 1 92.43 5.46 56.24
N ILE A 2 91.45 5.17 55.38
CA ILE A 2 90.14 4.67 55.83
C ILE A 2 90.34 3.23 56.28
N SER A 3 89.90 2.90 57.50
CA SER A 3 90.04 1.55 58.05
C SER A 3 89.27 0.53 57.18
N PRO A 4 89.87 -0.61 56.79
CA PRO A 4 89.24 -1.64 55.94
C PRO A 4 87.85 -2.11 56.43
N ASN A 5 87.62 -2.04 57.74
CA ASN A 5 86.34 -2.40 58.37
C ASN A 5 85.21 -1.40 58.06
N ILE A 6 85.51 -0.11 57.90
CA ILE A 6 84.52 0.93 57.58
C ILE A 6 84.06 0.77 56.12
N PHE A 7 84.98 0.42 55.23
CA PHE A 7 84.66 0.16 53.83
C PHE A 7 83.76 -1.07 53.67
N LYS A 8 84.08 -2.19 54.36
CA LYS A 8 83.23 -3.39 54.38
C LYS A 8 81.83 -3.13 54.93
N ALA A 9 81.71 -2.32 55.99
CA ALA A 9 80.41 -1.97 56.56
C ALA A 9 79.55 -1.18 55.57
N ARG A 10 80.14 -0.22 54.85
CA ARG A 10 79.43 0.55 53.81
C ARG A 10 79.03 -0.29 52.61
N VAL A 11 79.86 -1.24 52.18
CA VAL A 11 79.52 -2.17 51.09
C VAL A 11 78.31 -3.02 51.49
N ARG A 12 78.30 -3.58 52.71
CA ARG A 12 77.15 -4.33 53.24
C ARG A 12 75.88 -3.48 53.32
N GLU A 13 75.99 -2.24 53.79
CA GLU A 13 74.84 -1.33 53.86
C GLU A 13 74.29 -1.00 52.47
N LEU A 14 75.17 -0.90 51.47
CA LEU A 14 74.78 -0.70 50.08
C LEU A 14 74.11 -1.95 49.48
N GLU A 15 74.64 -3.14 49.77
CA GLU A 15 74.06 -4.42 49.37
C GLU A 15 72.64 -4.59 49.94
N ASP A 16 72.45 -4.29 51.23
CA ASP A 16 71.13 -4.32 51.88
C ASP A 16 70.15 -3.32 51.24
N LYS A 17 70.62 -2.11 50.91
CA LYS A 17 69.80 -1.10 50.23
C LYS A 17 69.42 -1.52 48.82
N VAL A 18 70.35 -2.11 48.06
CA VAL A 18 70.09 -2.63 46.71
C VAL A 18 69.10 -3.79 46.77
N GLN A 19 69.21 -4.66 47.77
CA GLN A 19 68.31 -5.79 47.94
C GLN A 19 66.89 -5.34 48.32
N LYS A 20 66.76 -4.33 49.20
CA LYS A 20 65.48 -3.69 49.49
C LYS A 20 64.86 -3.03 48.27
N LEU A 21 65.65 -2.27 47.50
CA LEU A 21 65.18 -1.63 46.26
C LEU A 21 64.68 -2.64 45.23
N ARG A 22 65.36 -3.79 45.08
CA ARG A 22 64.87 -4.90 44.24
C ARG A 22 63.53 -5.44 44.73
N GLY A 23 63.40 -5.69 46.04
CA GLY A 23 62.14 -6.13 46.63
C GLY A 23 60.98 -5.18 46.34
N THR A 24 61.21 -3.86 46.53
CA THR A 24 60.19 -2.84 46.24
C THR A 24 59.85 -2.77 44.75
N ALA A 25 60.84 -2.92 43.86
CA ALA A 25 60.62 -2.93 42.42
C ALA A 25 59.80 -4.15 41.96
N ASP A 26 60.05 -5.32 42.55
CA ASP A 26 59.30 -6.55 42.26
C ASP A 26 57.86 -6.47 42.78
N GLU A 27 57.64 -5.89 43.97
CA GLU A 27 56.29 -5.62 44.50
C GLU A 27 55.52 -4.64 43.60
N ILE A 28 56.15 -3.55 43.16
CA ILE A 28 55.53 -2.59 42.23
C ILE A 28 55.13 -3.29 40.92
N LYS A 29 56.01 -4.14 40.36
CA LYS A 29 55.73 -4.88 39.13
C LYS A 29 54.55 -5.85 39.31
N LEU A 30 54.47 -6.54 40.44
CA LEU A 30 53.36 -7.44 40.75
C LEU A 30 52.05 -6.67 40.96
N SER A 31 52.07 -5.56 41.68
CA SER A 31 50.88 -4.70 41.86
C SER A 31 50.38 -4.12 40.53
N ILE A 32 51.27 -3.65 39.67
CA ILE A 32 50.91 -3.13 38.34
C ILE A 32 50.29 -4.23 37.48
N SER A 33 50.89 -5.42 37.47
CA SER A 33 50.38 -6.58 36.72
C SER A 33 49.03 -7.05 37.26
N GLY A 34 48.88 -7.03 38.58
CA GLY A 34 47.65 -7.39 39.29
C GLY A 34 46.49 -6.42 39.06
N LEU A 35 46.74 -5.15 38.73
CA LEU A 35 45.71 -4.14 38.48
C LEU A 35 45.37 -3.98 36.98
N LEU A 36 46.37 -4.03 36.10
CA LEU A 36 46.15 -3.81 34.66
C LEU A 36 45.39 -4.94 33.99
N LYS A 37 45.66 -6.20 34.39
CA LYS A 37 45.04 -7.36 33.75
C LYS A 37 43.54 -7.45 34.04
N PRO A 38 43.06 -7.32 35.30
CA PRO A 38 41.63 -7.28 35.58
C PRO A 38 40.93 -6.09 34.90
N LEU A 39 41.58 -4.92 34.88
CA LEU A 39 41.04 -3.74 34.21
C LEU A 39 40.85 -3.98 32.71
N SER A 40 41.84 -4.57 32.03
CA SER A 40 41.75 -4.94 30.61
C SER A 40 40.62 -5.93 30.37
N ASP A 41 40.48 -6.95 31.22
CA ASP A 41 39.43 -7.98 31.08
C ASP A 41 38.03 -7.38 31.29
N GLU A 42 37.88 -6.44 32.22
CA GLU A 42 36.62 -5.69 32.42
C GLU A 42 36.29 -4.81 31.22
N PHE A 43 37.27 -4.12 30.63
CA PHE A 43 37.07 -3.32 29.42
C PHE A 43 36.62 -4.18 28.24
N VAL A 44 37.25 -5.34 28.03
CA VAL A 44 36.85 -6.28 26.96
C VAL A 44 35.41 -6.75 27.18
N LYS A 45 35.05 -7.16 28.40
CA LYS A 45 33.67 -7.56 28.74
C LYS A 45 32.66 -6.44 28.53
N ALA A 46 33.01 -5.21 28.89
CA ALA A 46 32.15 -4.05 28.68
C ALA A 46 31.93 -3.79 27.19
N ILE A 47 32.99 -3.84 26.37
CA ILE A 47 32.92 -3.67 24.92
C ILE A 47 32.08 -4.78 24.28
N ASP A 48 32.27 -6.04 24.68
CA ASP A 48 31.49 -7.17 24.17
C ASP A 48 30.00 -7.02 24.53
N SER A 49 29.70 -6.60 25.77
CA SER A 49 28.32 -6.36 26.21
C SER A 49 27.65 -5.23 25.42
N ILE A 50 28.38 -4.13 25.19
CA ILE A 50 27.90 -3.00 24.38
C ILE A 50 27.64 -3.47 22.94
N THR A 51 28.59 -4.20 22.36
CA THR A 51 28.50 -4.70 20.98
C THR A 51 27.30 -5.64 20.80
N SER A 52 27.07 -6.54 21.75
CA SER A 52 25.90 -7.44 21.75
C SER A 52 24.59 -6.65 21.78
N LYS A 53 24.47 -5.69 22.70
CA LYS A 53 23.26 -4.87 22.84
C LYS A 53 22.97 -4.02 21.59
N PHE A 54 24.02 -3.46 20.98
CA PHE A 54 23.85 -2.73 19.72
C PHE A 54 23.39 -3.65 18.59
N ARG A 55 23.94 -4.86 18.49
CA ARG A 55 23.51 -5.85 17.49
C ARG A 55 22.04 -6.22 17.67
N GLU A 56 21.64 -6.54 18.90
CA GLU A 56 20.24 -6.86 19.23
C GLU A 56 19.29 -5.70 18.91
N ALA A 57 19.70 -4.45 19.20
CA ALA A 57 18.91 -3.27 18.87
C ALA A 57 18.75 -3.07 17.35
N ILE A 58 19.83 -3.27 16.59
CA ILE A 58 19.81 -3.19 15.13
C ILE A 58 18.90 -4.28 14.54
N ASP A 59 19.03 -5.53 14.99
CA ASP A 59 18.20 -6.64 14.52
C ASP A 59 16.72 -6.42 14.85
N SER A 60 16.42 -5.91 16.05
CA SER A 60 15.06 -5.55 16.44
C SER A 60 14.48 -4.43 15.56
N MET A 61 15.29 -3.42 15.26
CA MET A 61 14.89 -2.30 14.41
C MET A 61 14.65 -2.75 12.96
N ALA A 62 15.50 -3.62 12.43
CA ALA A 62 15.34 -4.21 11.09
C ALA A 62 14.03 -4.99 10.99
N LYS A 63 13.72 -5.86 11.97
CA LYS A 63 12.45 -6.59 12.01
C LYS A 63 11.24 -5.68 12.05
N LYS A 64 11.25 -4.67 12.93
CA LYS A 64 10.15 -3.69 13.01
C LYS A 64 9.97 -2.92 11.70
N HIS A 65 11.07 -2.59 11.03
CA HIS A 65 11.01 -1.91 9.74
C HIS A 65 10.39 -2.80 8.66
N GLU A 66 10.79 -4.07 8.60
CA GLU A 66 10.20 -5.06 7.68
C GLU A 66 8.70 -5.25 7.94
N GLU A 67 8.29 -5.41 9.19
CA GLU A 67 6.87 -5.47 9.57
C GLU A 67 6.09 -4.21 9.15
N LEU A 68 6.71 -3.04 9.28
CA LEU A 68 6.10 -1.77 8.89
C LEU A 68 5.90 -1.72 7.37
N VAL A 69 6.91 -2.12 6.60
CA VAL A 69 6.85 -2.15 5.13
C VAL A 69 5.73 -3.08 4.65
N VAL A 70 5.62 -4.27 5.24
CA VAL A 70 4.53 -5.22 4.94
C VAL A 70 3.16 -4.59 5.21
N LYS A 71 2.96 -4.01 6.40
CA LYS A 71 1.70 -3.34 6.78
C LYS A 71 1.35 -2.18 5.86
N TYR A 72 2.33 -1.38 5.45
CA TYR A 72 2.11 -0.29 4.50
C TYR A 72 1.69 -0.81 3.12
N GLY A 73 2.29 -1.92 2.66
CA GLY A 73 1.89 -2.59 1.43
C GLY A 73 0.44 -3.06 1.48
N GLU A 74 0.06 -3.76 2.55
CA GLU A 74 -1.32 -4.21 2.77
C GLU A 74 -2.32 -3.05 2.81
N PHE A 75 -1.98 -1.96 3.52
CA PHE A 75 -2.82 -0.78 3.59
C PHE A 75 -2.99 -0.11 2.22
N SER A 76 -1.91 0.02 1.46
CA SER A 76 -1.94 0.61 0.11
C SER A 76 -2.82 -0.21 -0.83
N ASN A 77 -2.71 -1.55 -0.79
CA ASN A 77 -3.54 -2.44 -1.59
C ASN A 77 -5.02 -2.28 -1.24
N ARG A 78 -5.35 -2.33 0.05
CA ARG A 78 -6.73 -2.17 0.52
C ARG A 78 -7.33 -0.81 0.17
N LEU A 79 -6.52 0.25 0.23
CA LEU A 79 -6.94 1.59 -0.19
C LEU A 79 -7.19 1.66 -1.70
N GLY A 80 -6.40 0.94 -2.50
CA GLY A 80 -6.63 0.79 -3.94
C GLY A 80 -7.95 0.08 -4.24
N GLU A 81 -8.22 -1.05 -3.58
CA GLU A 81 -9.48 -1.79 -3.70
C GLU A 81 -10.68 -0.93 -3.32
N LEU A 82 -10.62 -0.24 -2.18
CA LEU A 82 -11.68 0.67 -1.73
C LEU A 82 -11.95 1.81 -2.71
N LYS A 83 -10.91 2.38 -3.31
CA LYS A 83 -11.08 3.43 -4.33
C LYS A 83 -11.75 2.90 -5.59
N ALA A 84 -11.41 1.69 -6.02
CA ALA A 84 -12.05 1.05 -7.17
C ALA A 84 -13.53 0.77 -6.88
N GLU A 85 -13.83 0.22 -5.71
CA GLU A 85 -15.21 -0.05 -5.28
C GLU A 85 -16.03 1.24 -5.16
N ALA A 86 -15.46 2.29 -4.56
CA ALA A 86 -16.11 3.59 -4.47
C ALA A 86 -16.41 4.19 -5.87
N GLY A 87 -15.47 4.07 -6.81
CA GLY A 87 -15.69 4.50 -8.20
C GLY A 87 -16.85 3.77 -8.86
N ASN A 88 -16.93 2.45 -8.70
CA ASN A 88 -18.05 1.65 -9.24
C ASN A 88 -19.38 2.08 -8.62
N LEU A 89 -19.43 2.31 -7.31
CA LEU A 89 -20.65 2.75 -6.61
C LEU A 89 -21.07 4.16 -7.04
N GLU A 90 -20.13 5.07 -7.30
CA GLU A 90 -20.43 6.40 -7.83
C GLU A 90 -21.07 6.32 -9.22
N GLU A 91 -20.56 5.47 -10.11
CA GLU A 91 -21.14 5.23 -11.43
C GLU A 91 -22.56 4.63 -11.35
N GLU A 92 -22.77 3.64 -10.48
CA GLU A 92 -24.09 3.05 -10.24
C GLU A 92 -25.09 4.07 -9.69
N LEU A 93 -24.67 4.92 -8.73
CA LEU A 93 -25.51 5.97 -8.17
C LEU A 93 -25.86 7.04 -9.20
N LEU A 94 -24.92 7.41 -10.05
CA LEU A 94 -25.16 8.37 -11.14
C LEU A 94 -26.21 7.82 -12.11
N LEU A 95 -26.06 6.56 -12.53
CA LEU A 95 -27.04 5.88 -13.37
C LEU A 95 -28.42 5.83 -12.70
N ALA A 96 -28.48 5.41 -11.43
CA ALA A 96 -29.74 5.30 -10.70
C ALA A 96 -30.47 6.65 -10.59
N ARG A 97 -29.72 7.74 -10.33
CA ARG A 97 -30.27 9.11 -10.26
C ARG A 97 -30.83 9.55 -11.61
N ASN A 98 -30.11 9.30 -12.70
CA ASN A 98 -30.56 9.70 -14.04
C ASN A 98 -31.80 8.92 -14.47
N ILE A 99 -31.84 7.61 -14.22
CA ILE A 99 -33.04 6.79 -14.47
C ILE A 99 -34.20 7.31 -13.63
N GLN A 100 -33.97 7.60 -12.34
CA GLN A 100 -35.01 8.11 -11.46
C GLN A 100 -35.54 9.46 -11.94
N ALA A 101 -34.67 10.36 -12.39
CA ALA A 101 -35.05 11.65 -12.95
C ALA A 101 -35.89 11.50 -14.23
N LEU A 102 -35.47 10.64 -15.16
CA LEU A 102 -36.23 10.34 -16.39
C LEU A 102 -37.62 9.78 -16.09
N VAL A 103 -37.74 8.91 -15.09
CA VAL A 103 -39.01 8.28 -14.72
C VAL A 103 -39.93 9.22 -13.93
N ARG A 104 -39.39 9.95 -12.94
CA ARG A 104 -40.20 10.74 -12.00
C ARG A 104 -40.39 12.19 -12.43
N TYR A 105 -39.41 12.77 -13.11
CA TYR A 105 -39.36 14.19 -13.48
C TYR A 105 -39.00 14.36 -14.97
N PRO A 106 -39.77 13.78 -15.90
CA PRO A 106 -39.41 13.77 -17.32
C PRO A 106 -39.31 15.17 -17.94
N THR A 107 -40.03 16.15 -17.40
CA THR A 107 -39.95 17.55 -17.83
C THR A 107 -38.68 18.25 -17.35
N GLU A 108 -38.01 17.73 -16.33
CA GLU A 108 -36.75 18.29 -15.80
C GLU A 108 -35.53 17.56 -16.37
N ALA A 109 -35.75 16.39 -16.98
CA ALA A 109 -34.74 15.56 -17.60
C ALA A 109 -34.18 16.08 -18.95
N LYS A 110 -34.58 17.29 -19.39
CA LYS A 110 -34.18 17.86 -20.70
C LYS A 110 -32.67 18.06 -20.82
N ASP A 111 -32.01 18.30 -19.69
CA ASP A 111 -30.58 18.57 -19.60
C ASP A 111 -29.76 17.29 -19.37
N LEU A 112 -30.39 16.12 -19.28
CA LEU A 112 -29.69 14.86 -19.11
C LEU A 112 -28.98 14.44 -20.42
N PRO A 113 -27.76 13.87 -20.33
CA PRO A 113 -27.07 13.37 -21.50
C PRO A 113 -27.83 12.23 -22.19
N LEU A 114 -27.97 12.32 -23.51
CA LEU A 114 -28.56 11.27 -24.36
C LEU A 114 -27.80 9.93 -24.31
N ASP A 115 -26.55 9.93 -23.82
CA ASP A 115 -25.79 8.69 -23.60
C ASP A 115 -26.50 7.72 -22.65
N TYR A 116 -27.27 8.23 -21.68
CA TYR A 116 -28.05 7.39 -20.75
C TYR A 116 -29.24 6.73 -21.45
N ASP A 117 -29.89 7.42 -22.40
CA ASP A 117 -30.97 6.84 -23.20
C ASP A 117 -30.45 5.70 -24.08
N LEU A 118 -29.28 5.88 -24.69
CA LEU A 118 -28.61 4.83 -25.47
C LEU A 118 -28.25 3.62 -24.60
N LEU A 119 -27.73 3.86 -23.39
CA LEU A 119 -27.39 2.81 -22.43
C LEU A 119 -28.64 2.01 -22.02
N MET A 120 -29.73 2.70 -21.66
CA MET A 120 -30.99 2.05 -21.31
C MET A 120 -31.57 1.26 -22.47
N LEU A 121 -31.53 1.80 -23.69
CA LEU A 121 -32.05 1.13 -24.87
C LEU A 121 -31.28 -0.16 -25.16
N LYS A 122 -29.95 -0.14 -25.05
CA LYS A 122 -29.11 -1.35 -25.13
C LYS A 122 -29.46 -2.36 -24.04
N ALA A 123 -29.64 -1.90 -22.80
CA ALA A 123 -30.02 -2.77 -21.69
C ALA A 123 -31.39 -3.44 -21.93
N ILE A 124 -32.36 -2.71 -22.47
CA ILE A 124 -33.68 -3.24 -22.85
C ILE A 124 -33.54 -4.28 -23.97
N ILE A 125 -32.78 -4.00 -25.03
CA ILE A 125 -32.53 -4.95 -26.13
C ILE A 125 -31.94 -6.26 -25.59
N HIS A 126 -30.90 -6.16 -24.75
CA HIS A 126 -30.27 -7.33 -24.13
C HIS A 126 -31.24 -8.10 -23.24
N HIS A 127 -32.02 -7.38 -22.42
CA HIS A 127 -32.99 -8.02 -21.52
C HIS A 127 -34.09 -8.75 -22.28
N CYS A 128 -34.67 -8.12 -23.31
CA CYS A 128 -35.67 -8.72 -24.19
C CYS A 128 -35.11 -9.96 -24.90
N THR A 129 -33.88 -9.86 -25.43
CA THR A 129 -33.18 -10.99 -26.08
C THR A 129 -32.98 -12.15 -25.11
N ALA A 130 -32.47 -11.88 -23.91
CA ALA A 130 -32.23 -12.89 -22.89
C ALA A 130 -33.52 -13.56 -22.39
N LYS A 131 -34.64 -12.82 -22.40
CA LYS A 131 -35.97 -13.33 -22.02
C LYS A 131 -36.73 -13.98 -23.17
N GLY A 132 -36.21 -13.93 -24.40
CA GLY A 132 -36.94 -14.39 -25.59
C GLY A 132 -38.20 -13.57 -25.90
N VAL A 133 -38.26 -12.32 -25.42
CA VAL A 133 -39.40 -11.42 -25.65
C VAL A 133 -39.15 -10.65 -26.94
N ASN A 134 -39.78 -11.10 -28.02
CA ASN A 134 -39.70 -10.42 -29.32
C ASN A 134 -41.06 -10.43 -30.03
N PRO A 135 -42.09 -9.75 -29.47
CA PRO A 135 -43.39 -9.67 -30.09
C PRO A 135 -43.31 -8.92 -31.43
N LYS A 136 -44.18 -9.31 -32.35
CA LYS A 136 -44.42 -8.55 -33.59
C LYS A 136 -45.42 -7.45 -33.32
N VAL A 137 -45.10 -6.25 -33.78
CA VAL A 137 -45.97 -5.08 -33.72
C VAL A 137 -46.37 -4.73 -35.14
N LYS A 138 -47.66 -4.50 -35.37
CA LYS A 138 -48.12 -3.92 -36.63
C LYS A 138 -47.67 -2.45 -36.64
N ALA A 139 -46.60 -2.17 -37.37
CA ALA A 139 -46.09 -0.81 -37.53
C ALA A 139 -47.12 0.09 -38.23
N GLY A 140 -48.03 -0.55 -38.96
CA GLY A 140 -49.07 0.04 -39.77
C GLY A 140 -50.00 1.03 -39.09
N ASP A 141 -50.57 0.71 -37.93
CA ASP A 141 -51.72 1.46 -37.42
C ASP A 141 -51.33 2.89 -36.97
N LEU A 142 -50.28 3.02 -36.14
CA LEU A 142 -49.82 4.33 -35.63
C LEU A 142 -49.08 5.18 -36.68
N ILE A 143 -48.38 4.55 -37.63
CA ILE A 143 -47.64 5.25 -38.69
C ILE A 143 -48.57 5.72 -39.80
N SER A 144 -49.57 4.90 -40.17
CA SER A 144 -50.58 5.29 -41.16
C SER A 144 -51.38 6.49 -40.67
N ASP A 145 -51.76 6.51 -39.40
CA ASP A 145 -52.52 7.60 -38.79
C ASP A 145 -51.72 8.92 -38.71
N LYS A 146 -50.42 8.85 -38.41
CA LYS A 146 -49.58 10.05 -38.23
C LYS A 146 -48.99 10.62 -39.52
N TYR A 147 -48.69 9.77 -40.51
CA TYR A 147 -47.95 10.15 -41.72
C TYR A 147 -48.70 9.87 -43.03
N GLY A 148 -49.93 9.33 -42.99
CA GLY A 148 -50.81 9.20 -44.15
C GLY A 148 -50.43 8.10 -45.14
N PHE A 149 -49.56 7.16 -44.78
CA PHE A 149 -49.12 6.07 -45.65
C PHE A 149 -49.97 4.80 -45.44
N SER A 150 -50.98 4.57 -46.29
CA SER A 150 -51.86 3.37 -46.19
C SER A 150 -51.19 2.04 -46.54
N ILE A 151 -50.01 2.09 -47.18
CA ILE A 151 -49.31 0.94 -47.75
C ILE A 151 -48.60 0.10 -46.66
N LEU A 152 -48.38 0.67 -45.47
CA LEU A 152 -47.65 0.04 -44.36
C LEU A 152 -48.57 -0.63 -43.32
N SER A 153 -49.90 -0.52 -43.47
CA SER A 153 -50.90 -0.98 -42.50
C SER A 153 -50.78 -2.48 -42.13
N SER A 154 -50.28 -3.30 -43.04
CA SER A 154 -50.11 -4.75 -42.86
C SER A 154 -48.69 -5.20 -42.46
N MET A 155 -47.73 -4.28 -42.36
CA MET A 155 -46.34 -4.64 -42.06
C MET A 155 -46.16 -4.92 -40.57
N GLU A 156 -45.76 -6.15 -40.26
CA GLU A 156 -45.34 -6.56 -38.92
C GLU A 156 -43.83 -6.41 -38.78
N VAL A 157 -43.41 -5.75 -37.70
CA VAL A 157 -42.00 -5.55 -37.36
C VAL A 157 -41.76 -6.12 -35.97
N GLU A 158 -40.62 -6.78 -35.78
CA GLU A 158 -40.22 -7.33 -34.51
C GLU A 158 -39.79 -6.22 -33.53
N LEU A 159 -40.16 -6.35 -32.25
CA LEU A 159 -39.80 -5.38 -31.22
C LEU A 159 -38.28 -5.11 -31.18
N ILE A 160 -37.45 -6.15 -31.25
CA ILE A 160 -35.99 -6.01 -31.20
C ILE A 160 -35.48 -5.19 -32.38
N ASP A 161 -36.05 -5.34 -33.58
CA ASP A 161 -35.65 -4.56 -34.76
C ASP A 161 -35.99 -3.07 -34.59
N ILE A 162 -37.17 -2.77 -34.05
CA ILE A 162 -37.58 -1.39 -33.73
C ILE A 162 -36.61 -0.75 -32.73
N LEU A 163 -36.25 -1.47 -31.66
CA LEU A 163 -35.33 -0.97 -30.64
C LEU A 163 -33.93 -0.74 -31.22
N LYS A 164 -33.43 -1.63 -32.08
CA LYS A 164 -32.14 -1.46 -32.78
C LYS A 164 -32.15 -0.27 -33.74
N TRP A 165 -33.27 -0.02 -34.42
CA TRP A 165 -33.41 1.17 -35.27
C TRP A 165 -33.35 2.46 -34.45
N ALA A 166 -34.07 2.50 -33.32
CA ALA A 166 -34.00 3.63 -32.39
C ALA A 166 -32.57 3.84 -31.86
N GLU A 167 -31.86 2.76 -31.52
CA GLU A 167 -30.46 2.80 -31.06
C GLU A 167 -29.54 3.40 -32.11
N ARG A 168 -29.69 2.96 -33.37
CA ARG A 168 -28.89 3.46 -34.49
C ARG A 168 -29.11 4.95 -34.71
N VAL A 169 -30.36 5.40 -34.67
CA VAL A 169 -30.71 6.82 -34.85
C VAL A 169 -30.13 7.66 -33.71
N LEU A 170 -30.32 7.25 -32.46
CA LEU A 170 -29.76 7.96 -31.30
C LEU A 170 -28.23 8.00 -31.33
N THR A 171 -27.57 6.91 -31.71
CA THR A 171 -26.10 6.87 -31.87
C THR A 171 -25.62 7.90 -32.89
N SER A 172 -26.29 7.97 -34.06
CA SER A 172 -25.94 8.94 -35.10
C SER A 172 -26.16 10.41 -34.66
N SER A 173 -27.16 10.66 -33.80
CA SER A 173 -27.42 12.01 -33.27
C SER A 173 -26.34 12.50 -32.29
N LEU A 174 -25.57 11.57 -31.69
CA LEU A 174 -24.45 11.86 -30.80
C LEU A 174 -23.13 12.08 -31.56
N GLY A 175 -23.14 12.00 -32.89
CA GLY A 175 -21.93 12.09 -33.71
C GLY A 175 -20.97 10.90 -33.53
N LYS A 176 -21.49 9.77 -33.04
CA LYS A 176 -20.75 8.51 -32.82
C LYS A 176 -21.02 7.50 -33.93
#